data_AF-U2GUT1-F1
#
_entry.id   AF-U2GUT1-F1
#
_cell.length_a   1.000
_cell.length_b   1.000
_cell.length_c   1.000
_cell.angle_alpha   90.00
_cell.angle_beta   90.00
_cell.angle_gamma   90.00
#
_symmetry.space_group_name_H-M   'P 1'
#
loop_
_entity.id
_entity.type
_entity.pdbx_description
1 polymer ?
#
loop_
_entity_poly.entity_id
_entity_poly.type
_entity_poly.pdbx_seq_one_letter_code
_entity_poly.pdbx_strand_id
1 'polypeptide(L)'
;MSQSMSEVIIWRIFQATGACVGPMLSRAMISDVFENSEAAKMLSNLVIIMAAAPIIGPLLGGALLEIGTWHWIFWLMATASAFLFILIFFLPETLPQQKRSKEPMINSFKSYFVLIKDAKFMKYTLSITFFYIAVYAFITGSSFVYIDYFGIPSKYYGFLFGVNILGVAALSFLNKSLVNKFSLNSLLITSSTVAFVAAALLLALTFFGIAGVWGVIIPMFFIFSMNGIIASCSNAAALNQVPQEMKGRANALIGSLQYGSGIVSSAMLALFTTTTPLIMSAIIFVFIFLCWLAAYLNK
;
A
#
# COMPACT_ATOMS: atom_id res chain seq x y z
N MET A 1 27.66 -10.89 0.98
CA MET A 1 26.78 -10.33 -0.07
C MET A 1 26.19 -11.50 -0.85
N SER A 2 24.93 -11.41 -1.27
CA SER A 2 24.30 -12.45 -2.11
C SER A 2 25.06 -12.61 -3.42
N GLN A 3 25.33 -13.85 -3.84
CA GLN A 3 26.01 -14.15 -5.10
C GLN A 3 25.04 -14.54 -6.22
N SER A 4 23.76 -14.76 -5.90
CA SER A 4 22.72 -15.12 -6.87
C SER A 4 21.41 -14.35 -6.64
N MET A 5 20.60 -14.22 -7.69
CA MET A 5 19.27 -13.61 -7.62
C MET A 5 18.35 -14.36 -6.64
N SER A 6 18.44 -15.70 -6.61
CA SER A 6 17.66 -16.54 -5.69
C SER A 6 17.98 -16.24 -4.23
N GLU A 7 19.26 -16.01 -3.89
CA GLU A 7 19.64 -15.57 -2.55
C GLU A 7 19.05 -14.20 -2.19
N VAL A 8 19.09 -13.24 -3.13
CA VAL A 8 18.47 -11.91 -2.91
C VAL A 8 16.98 -12.07 -2.58
N ILE A 9 16.26 -12.92 -3.32
CA ILE A 9 14.84 -13.19 -3.09
C ILE A 9 14.60 -13.80 -1.71
N ILE A 10 15.38 -14.81 -1.31
CA ILE A 10 15.27 -15.44 0.01
C ILE A 10 15.50 -14.39 1.12
N TRP A 11 16.55 -13.59 1.02
CA TRP A 11 16.83 -12.53 2.00
C TRP A 11 15.76 -11.43 2.02
N ARG A 12 15.11 -11.13 0.90
CA ARG A 12 13.95 -10.22 0.85
C ARG A 12 12.75 -10.77 1.63
N ILE A 13 12.52 -12.08 1.60
CA ILE A 13 11.47 -12.71 2.42
C ILE A 13 11.77 -12.53 3.91
N PHE A 14 13.01 -12.75 4.33
CA PHE A 14 13.44 -12.49 5.72
C PHE A 14 13.35 -11.01 6.11
N GLN A 15 13.66 -10.08 5.20
CA GLN A 15 13.48 -8.64 5.47
C GLN A 15 11.99 -8.27 5.60
N ALA A 16 11.13 -8.88 4.80
CA ALA A 16 9.70 -8.61 4.81
C ALA A 16 9.07 -8.99 6.16
N THR A 17 9.46 -10.11 6.77
CA THR A 17 8.96 -10.50 8.10
C THR A 17 9.34 -9.49 9.18
N GLY A 18 10.56 -8.94 9.13
CA GLY A 18 10.99 -7.85 10.01
C GLY A 18 10.22 -6.55 9.77
N ALA A 19 9.96 -6.20 8.51
CA ALA A 19 9.23 -4.98 8.13
C ALA A 19 7.80 -4.93 8.67
N CYS A 20 7.17 -6.09 8.94
CA CYS A 20 5.85 -6.19 9.55
C CYS A 20 5.79 -5.64 10.99
N VAL A 21 6.89 -5.75 11.74
CA VAL A 21 6.92 -5.52 13.20
C VAL A 21 6.72 -4.04 13.52
N GLY A 22 7.43 -3.15 12.83
CA GLY A 22 7.47 -1.72 13.13
C GLY A 22 6.07 -1.07 13.22
N PRO A 23 5.29 -1.04 12.13
CA PRO A 23 3.97 -0.40 12.13
C PRO A 23 2.96 -1.03 13.10
N MET A 24 3.04 -2.35 13.31
CA MET A 24 2.10 -3.07 14.17
C MET A 24 2.41 -2.83 15.65
N LEU A 25 3.68 -3.03 16.05
CA LEU A 25 4.10 -2.89 17.43
C LEU A 25 4.06 -1.45 17.89
N SER A 26 4.45 -0.49 17.04
CA SER A 26 4.41 0.95 17.38
C SER A 26 2.99 1.42 17.72
N ARG A 27 1.97 0.95 16.99
CA ARG A 27 0.56 1.30 17.27
C ARG A 27 0.07 0.64 18.56
N ALA A 28 0.44 -0.62 18.79
CA ALA A 28 0.09 -1.33 20.02
C ALA A 28 0.69 -0.64 21.25
N MET A 29 1.99 -0.32 21.21
CA MET A 29 2.68 0.38 22.29
C MET A 29 2.04 1.76 22.59
N ILE A 30 1.64 2.53 21.57
CA ILE A 30 0.94 3.80 21.79
C ILE A 30 -0.39 3.57 22.51
N SER A 31 -1.14 2.53 22.11
CA SER A 31 -2.40 2.16 22.77
C SER A 31 -2.21 1.60 24.19
N ASP A 32 -1.03 1.05 24.50
CA ASP A 32 -0.73 0.54 25.84
C ASP A 32 -0.38 1.66 26.83
N VAL A 33 0.33 2.69 26.37
CA VAL A 33 0.89 3.76 27.22
C VAL A 33 -0.02 4.99 27.33
N PHE A 34 -0.69 5.38 26.24
CA PHE A 34 -1.46 6.62 26.20
C PHE A 34 -2.96 6.38 26.30
N GLU A 35 -3.65 7.26 27.03
CA GLU A 35 -5.11 7.24 27.11
C GLU A 35 -5.75 8.16 26.06
N ASN A 36 -6.86 7.70 25.48
CA ASN A 36 -7.82 8.49 24.71
C ASN A 36 -7.20 9.49 23.70
N SER A 37 -7.20 10.78 24.06
CA SER A 37 -6.84 11.88 23.17
C SER A 37 -5.34 11.96 22.90
N GLU A 38 -4.49 11.57 23.84
CA GLU A 38 -3.04 11.51 23.65
C GLU A 38 -2.67 10.39 22.68
N ALA A 39 -3.29 9.22 22.81
CA ALA A 39 -3.10 8.12 21.87
C ALA A 39 -3.49 8.55 20.45
N ALA A 40 -4.60 9.26 20.28
CA ALA A 40 -5.04 9.78 18.98
C ALA A 40 -4.02 10.77 18.37
N LYS A 41 -3.41 11.66 19.17
CA LYS A 41 -2.35 12.57 18.72
C LYS A 41 -1.10 11.79 18.27
N MET A 42 -0.65 10.83 19.06
CA MET A 42 0.53 10.02 18.74
C MET A 42 0.31 9.13 17.51
N LEU A 43 -0.86 8.52 17.38
CA LEU A 43 -1.25 7.77 16.18
C LEU A 43 -1.32 8.67 14.95
N SER A 44 -1.79 9.90 15.10
CA SER A 44 -1.80 10.88 14.01
C SER A 44 -0.38 11.26 13.58
N ASN A 45 0.54 11.46 14.52
CA ASN A 45 1.96 11.70 14.23
C ASN A 45 2.58 10.52 13.47
N LEU A 46 2.28 9.27 13.87
CA LEU A 46 2.72 8.09 13.12
C LEU A 46 2.20 8.09 11.69
N VAL A 47 0.93 8.45 11.46
CA VAL A 47 0.37 8.52 10.10
C VAL A 47 1.11 9.55 9.25
N ILE A 48 1.46 10.71 9.81
CA ILE A 48 2.25 11.74 9.10
C ILE A 48 3.62 11.20 8.70
N ILE A 49 4.32 10.52 9.62
CA ILE A 49 5.64 9.91 9.35
C ILE A 49 5.50 8.84 8.26
N MET A 50 4.48 7.97 8.35
CA MET A 50 4.22 6.94 7.35
C MET A 50 3.86 7.53 5.98
N ALA A 51 3.19 8.68 5.93
CA ALA A 51 2.87 9.37 4.69
C ALA A 51 4.10 10.01 4.02
N ALA A 52 5.10 10.40 4.81
CA ALA A 52 6.36 10.93 4.29
C ALA A 52 7.27 9.83 3.69
N ALA A 53 7.21 8.62 4.22
CA ALA A 53 8.10 7.52 3.81
C ALA A 53 8.06 7.19 2.30
N PRO A 54 6.90 7.10 1.61
CA PRO A 54 6.82 6.89 0.17
C PRO A 54 7.40 8.01 -0.69
N ILE A 55 7.57 9.22 -0.14
CA ILE A 55 8.21 10.35 -0.83
C ILE A 55 9.73 10.27 -0.62
N ILE A 56 10.14 10.11 0.64
CA ILE A 56 11.55 10.09 1.04
C ILE A 56 12.27 8.87 0.44
N GLY A 57 11.62 7.70 0.42
CA GLY A 57 12.22 6.45 -0.04
C GLY A 57 12.76 6.51 -1.47
N PRO A 58 11.94 6.81 -2.49
CA PRO A 58 12.39 6.93 -3.87
C PRO A 58 13.40 8.07 -4.09
N LEU A 59 13.30 9.18 -3.37
CA LEU A 59 14.25 10.30 -3.47
C LEU A 59 15.63 9.91 -2.92
N LEU A 60 15.69 9.33 -1.71
CA LEU A 60 16.94 8.83 -1.14
C LEU A 60 17.50 7.67 -1.96
N GLY A 61 16.65 6.75 -2.44
CA GLY A 61 17.06 5.65 -3.30
C GLY A 61 17.68 6.14 -4.61
N GLY A 62 17.05 7.11 -5.26
CA GLY A 62 17.58 7.74 -6.48
C GLY A 62 18.93 8.44 -6.24
N ALA A 63 19.05 9.21 -5.15
CA ALA A 63 20.28 9.91 -4.81
C ALA A 63 21.44 8.94 -4.47
N LEU A 64 21.17 7.85 -3.75
CA LEU A 64 22.18 6.82 -3.45
C LEU A 64 22.69 6.11 -4.71
N LEU A 65 21.81 5.90 -5.70
CA LEU A 65 22.19 5.30 -6.98
C LEU A 65 23.00 6.23 -7.88
N GLU A 66 23.05 7.54 -7.58
CA GLU A 66 23.91 8.48 -8.30
C GLU A 66 25.36 8.43 -7.81
N ILE A 67 25.55 8.26 -6.51
CA ILE A 67 26.88 8.28 -5.87
C ILE A 67 27.52 6.90 -5.72
N GLY A 68 26.76 5.83 -5.96
CA GLY A 68 27.27 4.47 -5.76
C GLY A 68 26.38 3.37 -6.33
N THR A 69 26.69 2.13 -5.93
CA THR A 69 25.92 0.95 -6.35
C THR A 69 24.67 0.72 -5.49
N TRP A 70 23.75 -0.12 -5.96
CA TRP A 70 22.54 -0.52 -5.24
C TRP A 70 22.80 -1.11 -3.83
N HIS A 71 24.01 -1.62 -3.56
CA HIS A 71 24.40 -2.13 -2.25
C HIS A 71 24.33 -1.06 -1.14
N TRP A 72 24.52 0.22 -1.49
CA TRP A 72 24.40 1.32 -0.52
C TRP A 72 23.02 1.42 0.11
N ILE A 73 21.96 1.06 -0.63
CA ILE A 73 20.59 1.01 -0.09
C ILE A 73 20.51 -0.01 1.04
N PHE A 74 21.12 -1.19 0.87
CA PHE A 74 21.15 -2.23 1.89
C PHE A 74 22.01 -1.87 3.08
N TRP A 75 23.16 -1.22 2.88
CA TRP A 75 24.00 -0.73 3.97
C TRP A 75 23.30 0.34 4.80
N LEU A 76 22.57 1.26 4.17
CA LEU A 76 21.76 2.25 4.86
C LEU A 76 20.69 1.57 5.71
N MET A 77 19.92 0.63 5.13
CA MET A 77 18.89 -0.12 5.86
C MET A 77 19.48 -0.93 7.03
N ALA A 78 20.62 -1.59 6.83
CA ALA A 78 21.30 -2.35 7.88
C ALA A 78 21.79 -1.45 9.02
N THR A 79 22.39 -0.30 8.70
CA THR A 79 22.88 0.67 9.69
C THR A 79 21.71 1.27 10.48
N ALA A 80 20.63 1.65 9.80
CA ALA A 80 19.42 2.14 10.46
C ALA A 80 18.80 1.07 11.36
N SER A 81 18.76 -0.19 10.91
CA SER A 81 18.22 -1.31 11.70
C SER A 81 19.08 -1.62 12.91
N ALA A 82 20.41 -1.56 12.79
CA ALA A 82 21.34 -1.73 13.91
C ALA A 82 21.17 -0.63 14.96
N PHE A 83 21.01 0.62 14.51
CA PHE A 83 20.72 1.75 15.40
C PHE A 83 19.37 1.57 16.12
N LEU A 84 18.30 1.21 15.40
CA LEU A 84 17.00 0.92 15.99
C LEU A 84 17.05 -0.27 16.97
N PHE A 85 17.83 -1.30 16.66
CA PHE A 85 18.02 -2.45 17.55
C PHE A 85 18.67 -2.04 18.89
N ILE A 86 19.65 -1.13 18.86
CA ILE A 86 20.25 -0.58 20.08
C ILE A 86 19.20 0.19 20.89
N LEU A 87 18.33 0.96 20.24
CA LEU A 87 17.28 1.73 20.93
C LEU A 87 16.24 0.85 21.64
N ILE A 88 16.03 -0.40 21.21
CA ILE A 88 15.12 -1.34 21.88
C ILE A 88 15.54 -1.58 23.33
N PHE A 89 16.83 -1.59 23.65
CA PHE A 89 17.32 -1.79 25.01
C PHE A 89 17.00 -0.62 25.97
N PHE A 90 16.63 0.54 25.43
CA PHE A 90 16.20 1.71 26.20
C PHE A 90 14.68 1.84 26.30
N LEU A 91 13.94 0.97 25.61
CA LEU A 91 12.50 0.99 25.54
C LEU A 91 11.92 0.24 26.75
N PRO A 92 11.12 0.87 27.63
CA PRO A 92 10.46 0.16 28.71
C PRO A 92 9.39 -0.79 28.15
N GLU A 93 9.16 -1.91 28.85
CA GLU A 93 8.03 -2.80 28.57
C GLU A 93 6.71 -2.04 28.70
N THR A 94 5.95 -1.92 27.62
CA THR A 94 4.71 -1.13 27.57
C THR A 94 3.49 -1.94 27.99
N LEU A 95 3.51 -3.27 27.88
CA LEU A 95 2.34 -4.11 28.15
C LEU A 95 2.44 -4.81 29.52
N PRO A 96 1.65 -4.38 30.53
CA PRO A 96 1.63 -5.01 31.85
C PRO A 96 1.23 -6.48 31.76
N GLN A 97 1.83 -7.32 32.60
CA GLN A 97 1.61 -8.77 32.61
C GLN A 97 0.12 -9.15 32.76
N GLN A 98 -0.66 -8.33 33.45
CA GLN A 98 -2.09 -8.53 33.70
C GLN A 98 -2.95 -8.34 32.45
N LYS A 99 -2.50 -7.54 31.48
CA LYS A 99 -3.21 -7.27 30.22
C LYS A 99 -2.83 -8.24 29.10
N ARG A 100 -1.87 -9.15 29.33
CA ARG A 100 -1.44 -10.14 28.33
C ARG A 100 -2.57 -11.13 28.03
N SER A 101 -2.89 -11.30 26.75
CA SER A 101 -3.91 -12.26 26.33
C SER A 101 -3.51 -13.68 26.73
N LYS A 102 -4.45 -14.39 27.36
CA LYS A 102 -4.34 -15.82 27.67
C LYS A 102 -5.07 -16.70 26.65
N GLU A 103 -5.66 -16.09 25.62
CA GLU A 103 -6.40 -16.85 24.61
C GLU A 103 -5.45 -17.69 23.76
N PRO A 104 -5.82 -18.95 23.44
CA PRO A 104 -5.03 -19.77 22.54
C PRO A 104 -5.02 -19.14 21.14
N MET A 105 -3.86 -19.16 20.48
CA MET A 105 -3.66 -18.57 19.15
C MET A 105 -4.65 -19.11 18.11
N ILE A 106 -5.10 -20.35 18.26
CA ILE A 106 -6.15 -21.00 17.44
C ILE A 106 -7.46 -20.20 17.42
N ASN A 107 -7.85 -19.55 18.52
CA ASN A 107 -9.08 -18.76 18.56
C ASN A 107 -8.98 -17.50 17.67
N SER A 108 -7.78 -16.94 17.53
CA SER A 108 -7.55 -15.84 16.58
C SER A 108 -7.77 -16.28 15.13
N PHE A 109 -7.33 -17.49 14.75
CA PHE A 109 -7.56 -18.04 13.41
C PHE A 109 -9.05 -18.28 13.12
N LYS A 110 -9.83 -18.77 14.10
CA LYS A 110 -11.29 -18.94 13.95
C LYS A 110 -11.98 -17.61 13.65
N SER A 111 -11.61 -16.54 14.37
CA SER A 111 -12.15 -15.20 14.13
C SER A 111 -11.86 -14.68 12.72
N TYR A 112 -10.67 -14.93 12.17
CA TYR A 112 -10.37 -14.57 10.77
C TYR A 112 -11.24 -15.32 9.77
N PHE A 113 -11.53 -16.60 10.01
CA PHE A 113 -12.38 -17.38 9.13
C PHE A 113 -13.83 -16.88 9.12
N VAL A 114 -14.33 -16.40 10.26
CA VAL A 114 -15.65 -15.74 10.34
C VAL A 114 -15.67 -14.48 9.47
N LEU A 115 -14.63 -13.66 9.54
CA LEU A 115 -14.51 -12.43 8.75
C LEU A 115 -14.42 -12.72 7.24
N ILE A 116 -13.63 -13.72 6.83
CA ILE A 116 -13.50 -14.12 5.42
C ILE A 116 -14.83 -14.63 4.85
N LYS A 117 -15.69 -15.21 5.69
CA LYS A 117 -17.03 -15.68 5.29
C LYS A 117 -18.08 -14.57 5.27
N ASP A 118 -17.84 -13.44 5.92
CA ASP A 118 -18.77 -12.31 5.91
C ASP A 118 -18.69 -11.58 4.57
N ALA A 119 -19.70 -11.80 3.73
CA ALA A 119 -19.78 -11.20 2.40
C ALA A 119 -19.83 -9.66 2.45
N LYS A 120 -20.45 -9.05 3.46
CA LYS A 120 -20.55 -7.58 3.56
C LYS A 120 -19.18 -6.99 3.87
N PHE A 121 -18.47 -7.57 4.83
CA PHE A 121 -17.09 -7.17 5.15
C PHE A 121 -16.14 -7.41 3.96
N MET A 122 -16.24 -8.58 3.32
CA MET A 122 -15.35 -8.95 2.22
C MET A 122 -15.56 -8.13 0.96
N LYS A 123 -16.77 -7.63 0.66
CA LYS A 123 -16.98 -6.75 -0.51
C LYS A 123 -16.13 -5.47 -0.44
N TYR A 124 -16.15 -4.78 0.69
CA TYR A 124 -15.33 -3.58 0.90
C TYR A 124 -13.83 -3.92 0.99
N THR A 125 -13.50 -5.02 1.67
CA THR A 125 -12.12 -5.49 1.79
C THR A 125 -11.51 -5.89 0.44
N LEU A 126 -12.27 -6.57 -0.42
CA LEU A 126 -11.84 -6.92 -1.77
C LEU A 126 -11.74 -5.70 -2.68
N SER A 127 -12.63 -4.71 -2.54
CA SER A 127 -12.53 -3.45 -3.29
C SER A 127 -11.17 -2.77 -3.06
N ILE A 128 -10.76 -2.58 -1.80
CA ILE A 128 -9.43 -2.02 -1.50
C ILE A 128 -8.29 -2.96 -1.90
N THR A 129 -8.47 -4.27 -1.75
CA THR A 129 -7.45 -5.27 -2.14
C THR A 129 -7.18 -5.22 -3.65
N PHE A 130 -8.22 -5.22 -4.49
CA PHE A 130 -8.06 -5.14 -5.94
C PHE A 130 -7.40 -3.83 -6.37
N PHE A 131 -7.77 -2.70 -5.75
CA PHE A 131 -7.09 -1.43 -6.01
C PHE A 131 -5.58 -1.52 -5.71
N TYR A 132 -5.20 -2.16 -4.60
CA TYR A 132 -3.79 -2.31 -4.24
C TYR A 132 -3.04 -3.29 -5.14
N ILE A 133 -3.67 -4.32 -5.69
CA ILE A 133 -3.05 -5.16 -6.74
C ILE A 133 -2.64 -4.29 -7.94
N ALA A 134 -3.50 -3.37 -8.38
CA ALA A 134 -3.18 -2.44 -9.47
C ALA A 134 -2.03 -1.48 -9.09
N VAL A 135 -2.04 -0.94 -7.87
CA VAL A 135 -0.95 -0.09 -7.35
C VAL A 135 0.38 -0.84 -7.35
N TYR A 136 0.41 -2.09 -6.89
CA TYR A 136 1.62 -2.90 -6.88
C TYR A 136 2.09 -3.33 -8.27
N ALA A 137 1.18 -3.51 -9.23
CA ALA A 137 1.55 -3.73 -10.63
C ALA A 137 2.34 -2.54 -11.17
N PHE A 138 1.92 -1.31 -10.85
CA PHE A 138 2.70 -0.11 -11.20
C PHE A 138 4.01 -0.03 -10.42
N ILE A 139 4.03 -0.23 -9.11
CA ILE A 139 5.28 -0.17 -8.32
C ILE A 139 6.33 -1.13 -8.90
N THR A 140 5.91 -2.34 -9.26
CA THR A 140 6.79 -3.38 -9.81
C THR A 140 7.21 -3.06 -11.25
N GLY A 141 6.25 -2.73 -12.13
CA GLY A 141 6.50 -2.55 -13.56
C GLY A 141 6.99 -1.16 -13.98
N SER A 142 6.78 -0.13 -13.15
CA SER A 142 7.09 1.27 -13.52
C SER A 142 8.59 1.52 -13.75
N SER A 143 9.46 0.81 -13.04
CA SER A 143 10.91 0.92 -13.23
C SER A 143 11.30 0.52 -14.65
N PHE A 144 10.86 -0.66 -15.09
CA PHE A 144 11.01 -1.13 -16.48
C PHE A 144 10.39 -0.16 -17.48
N VAL A 145 9.13 0.27 -17.25
CA VAL A 145 8.42 1.15 -18.18
C VAL A 145 9.12 2.50 -18.34
N TYR A 146 9.54 3.14 -17.25
CA TYR A 146 10.17 4.46 -17.32
C TYR A 146 11.64 4.37 -17.73
N ILE A 147 12.42 3.48 -17.12
CA ILE A 147 13.87 3.45 -17.29
C ILE A 147 14.26 2.65 -18.54
N ASP A 148 13.82 1.41 -18.63
CA ASP A 148 14.27 0.50 -19.70
C ASP A 148 13.52 0.75 -21.02
N TYR A 149 12.21 0.99 -20.98
CA TYR A 149 11.39 1.18 -22.17
C TYR A 149 11.40 2.64 -22.68
N PHE A 150 11.14 3.62 -21.82
CA PHE A 150 11.14 5.05 -22.19
C PHE A 150 12.51 5.73 -22.10
N GLY A 151 13.53 5.06 -21.57
CA GLY A 151 14.89 5.62 -21.47
C GLY A 151 15.02 6.77 -20.46
N ILE A 152 14.08 6.91 -19.51
CA ILE A 152 14.15 7.94 -18.47
C ILE A 152 15.35 7.62 -17.56
N PRO A 153 16.30 8.55 -17.38
CA PRO A 153 17.40 8.34 -16.44
C PRO A 153 16.90 8.02 -15.03
N SER A 154 17.49 7.01 -14.39
CA SER A 154 17.07 6.48 -13.07
C SER A 154 16.94 7.56 -11.98
N LYS A 155 17.74 8.62 -12.04
CA LYS A 155 17.66 9.78 -11.13
C LYS A 155 16.30 10.48 -11.11
N TYR A 156 15.56 10.45 -12.21
CA TYR A 156 14.22 11.07 -12.29
C TYR A 156 13.09 10.14 -11.86
N TYR A 157 13.35 8.84 -11.69
CA TYR A 157 12.33 7.88 -11.27
C TYR A 157 11.69 8.27 -9.94
N GLY A 158 12.50 8.67 -8.95
CA GLY A 158 12.01 9.11 -7.65
C GLY A 158 11.10 10.34 -7.73
N PHE A 159 11.40 11.27 -8.63
CA PHE A 159 10.55 12.44 -8.89
C PHE A 159 9.21 12.04 -9.52
N LEU A 160 9.23 11.21 -10.57
CA LEU A 160 8.00 10.72 -11.23
C LEU A 160 7.11 9.94 -10.27
N PHE A 161 7.70 9.11 -9.40
CA PHE A 161 6.95 8.43 -8.36
C PHE A 161 6.38 9.42 -7.33
N GLY A 162 7.18 10.41 -6.92
CA GLY A 162 6.77 11.47 -5.99
C GLY A 162 5.56 12.29 -6.47
N VAL A 163 5.43 12.55 -7.77
CA VAL A 163 4.25 13.23 -8.36
C VAL A 163 2.95 12.47 -8.05
N ASN A 164 2.97 11.13 -8.12
CA ASN A 164 1.80 10.33 -7.75
C ASN A 164 1.44 10.49 -6.27
N ILE A 165 2.44 10.56 -5.39
CA ILE A 165 2.23 10.74 -3.94
C ILE A 165 1.64 12.12 -3.62
N LEU A 166 2.00 13.16 -4.37
CA LEU A 166 1.36 14.47 -4.23
C LEU A 166 -0.15 14.40 -4.51
N GLY A 167 -0.55 13.65 -5.54
CA GLY A 167 -1.95 13.39 -5.85
C GLY A 167 -2.68 12.67 -4.72
N VAL A 168 -2.07 11.60 -4.18
CA VAL A 168 -2.58 10.86 -3.01
C VAL A 168 -2.78 11.81 -1.81
N ALA A 169 -1.79 12.66 -1.52
CA ALA A 169 -1.83 13.57 -0.39
C ALA A 169 -2.92 14.63 -0.55
N ALA A 170 -3.03 15.24 -1.73
CA ALA A 170 -4.05 16.25 -2.03
C ALA A 170 -5.47 15.69 -1.87
N LEU A 171 -5.74 14.53 -2.45
CA LEU A 171 -7.06 13.89 -2.35
C LEU A 171 -7.35 13.35 -0.95
N SER A 172 -6.35 12.89 -0.21
CA SER A 172 -6.51 12.50 1.20
C SER A 172 -6.90 13.70 2.08
N PHE A 173 -6.31 14.87 1.83
CA PHE A 173 -6.69 16.10 2.52
C PHE A 173 -8.13 16.53 2.17
N LEU A 174 -8.48 16.50 0.88
CA LEU A 174 -9.84 16.80 0.43
C LEU A 174 -10.87 15.80 0.96
N ASN A 175 -10.49 14.53 1.12
CA ASN A 175 -11.36 13.48 1.63
C ASN A 175 -11.93 13.85 3.01
N LYS A 176 -11.14 14.48 3.90
CA LYS A 176 -11.59 14.93 5.22
C LYS A 176 -12.81 15.85 5.15
N SER A 177 -12.89 16.69 4.12
CA SER A 177 -14.04 17.56 3.90
C SER A 177 -15.18 16.86 3.16
N LEU A 178 -14.87 15.94 2.24
CA LEU A 178 -15.85 15.21 1.43
C LEU A 178 -16.66 14.20 2.25
N VAL A 179 -16.04 13.49 3.19
CA VAL A 179 -16.73 12.49 4.05
C VAL A 179 -17.79 13.10 4.97
N ASN A 180 -17.70 14.41 5.25
CA ASN A 180 -18.72 15.14 6.02
C ASN A 180 -19.91 15.58 5.16
N LYS A 181 -19.78 15.57 3.82
CA LYS A 181 -20.79 16.05 2.87
C LYS A 181 -21.47 14.93 2.08
N PHE A 182 -20.76 13.83 1.85
CA PHE A 182 -21.20 12.72 1.02
C PHE A 182 -21.12 11.39 1.77
N SER A 183 -21.99 10.44 1.40
CA SER A 183 -21.93 9.09 1.97
C SER A 183 -20.66 8.35 1.51
N LEU A 184 -20.13 7.47 2.37
CA LEU A 184 -18.94 6.65 2.08
C LEU A 184 -19.10 5.86 0.78
N ASN A 185 -20.31 5.31 0.53
CA ASN A 185 -20.58 4.55 -0.69
C ASN A 185 -20.53 5.43 -1.94
N SER A 186 -21.08 6.64 -1.88
CA SER A 186 -21.02 7.59 -3.02
C SER A 186 -19.57 7.95 -3.35
N LEU A 187 -18.77 8.29 -2.34
CA LEU A 187 -17.35 8.60 -2.51
C LEU A 187 -16.56 7.43 -3.08
N LEU A 188 -16.82 6.21 -2.61
CA LEU A 188 -16.17 5.01 -3.11
C LEU A 188 -16.52 4.74 -4.59
N ILE A 189 -17.79 4.88 -4.97
CA ILE A 189 -18.23 4.71 -6.36
C ILE A 189 -17.62 5.79 -7.27
N THR A 190 -17.67 7.06 -6.88
CA THR A 190 -17.11 8.15 -7.68
C THR A 190 -15.60 7.99 -7.86
N SER A 191 -14.85 7.74 -6.77
CA SER A 191 -13.40 7.59 -6.84
C SER A 191 -12.97 6.35 -7.64
N SER A 192 -13.64 5.21 -7.45
CA SER A 192 -13.37 4.01 -8.25
C SER A 192 -13.75 4.19 -9.73
N THR A 193 -14.78 4.97 -10.04
CA THR A 193 -15.17 5.29 -11.43
C THR A 193 -14.09 6.15 -12.10
N VAL A 194 -13.59 7.18 -11.40
CA VAL A 194 -12.48 8.01 -11.91
C VAL A 194 -11.23 7.17 -12.14
N ALA A 195 -10.89 6.28 -11.20
CA ALA A 195 -9.76 5.37 -11.34
C ALA A 195 -9.97 4.41 -12.53
N PHE A 196 -11.18 3.90 -12.74
CA PHE A 196 -11.50 3.00 -13.85
C PHE A 196 -11.39 3.68 -15.22
N VAL A 197 -11.92 4.91 -15.36
CA VAL A 197 -11.75 5.69 -16.60
C VAL A 197 -10.28 5.98 -16.87
N ALA A 198 -9.50 6.33 -15.85
CA ALA A 198 -8.06 6.52 -16.00
C ALA A 198 -7.33 5.22 -16.37
N ALA A 199 -7.70 4.07 -15.79
CA ALA A 199 -7.13 2.78 -16.15
C ALA A 199 -7.49 2.34 -17.58
N ALA A 200 -8.70 2.62 -18.04
CA ALA A 200 -9.12 2.40 -19.43
C ALA A 200 -8.31 3.27 -20.40
N LEU A 201 -8.10 4.54 -20.05
CA LEU A 201 -7.26 5.45 -20.80
C LEU A 201 -5.80 4.95 -20.85
N LEU A 202 -5.25 4.50 -19.73
CA LEU A 202 -3.91 3.91 -19.67
C LEU A 202 -3.78 2.71 -20.61
N LEU A 203 -4.73 1.77 -20.56
CA LEU A 203 -4.74 0.59 -21.41
C LEU A 203 -4.83 0.97 -22.89
N ALA A 204 -5.71 1.91 -23.26
CA ALA A 204 -5.85 2.37 -24.63
C ALA A 204 -4.55 3.04 -25.14
N LEU A 205 -3.98 3.97 -24.39
CA LEU A 205 -2.77 4.70 -24.80
C LEU A 205 -1.56 3.76 -24.96
N THR A 206 -1.41 2.79 -24.04
CA THR A 206 -0.33 1.80 -24.11
C THR A 206 -0.55 0.76 -25.22
N PHE A 207 -1.80 0.38 -25.51
CA PHE A 207 -2.14 -0.54 -26.60
C PHE A 207 -1.87 0.06 -27.98
N PHE A 208 -2.25 1.32 -28.19
CA PHE A 208 -1.99 2.02 -29.46
C PHE A 208 -0.56 2.58 -29.56
N GLY A 209 0.22 2.55 -28.47
CA GLY A 209 1.58 3.08 -28.44
C GLY A 209 1.66 4.60 -28.63
N ILE A 210 0.59 5.33 -28.30
CA ILE A 210 0.47 6.78 -28.49
C ILE A 210 0.74 7.54 -27.18
N ALA A 211 1.03 8.84 -27.28
CA ALA A 211 1.33 9.76 -26.17
C ALA A 211 2.63 9.48 -25.37
N GLY A 212 3.40 8.46 -25.74
CA GLY A 212 4.71 8.17 -25.14
C GLY A 212 4.66 8.03 -23.63
N VAL A 213 5.65 8.60 -22.93
CA VAL A 213 5.74 8.52 -21.46
C VAL A 213 4.59 9.22 -20.75
N TRP A 214 4.05 10.29 -21.34
CA TRP A 214 2.91 11.04 -20.80
C TRP A 214 1.62 10.22 -20.82
N GLY A 215 1.50 9.28 -21.77
CA GLY A 215 0.42 8.32 -21.83
C GLY A 215 0.38 7.34 -20.65
N VAL A 216 1.48 7.24 -19.89
CA VAL A 216 1.53 6.49 -18.62
C VAL A 216 1.43 7.43 -17.43
N ILE A 217 2.19 8.53 -17.40
CA ILE A 217 2.24 9.45 -16.25
C ILE A 217 0.87 10.02 -15.90
N ILE A 218 0.13 10.53 -16.90
CA ILE A 218 -1.14 11.24 -16.65
C ILE A 218 -2.21 10.28 -16.10
N PRO A 219 -2.51 9.13 -16.73
CA PRO A 219 -3.49 8.20 -16.16
C PRO A 219 -3.09 7.67 -14.78
N MET A 220 -1.81 7.36 -14.57
CA MET A 220 -1.32 6.86 -13.29
C MET A 220 -1.48 7.89 -12.17
N PHE A 221 -1.26 9.17 -12.46
CA PHE A 221 -1.50 10.25 -11.50
C PHE A 221 -2.95 10.25 -11.02
N PHE A 222 -3.93 10.11 -11.93
CA PHE A 222 -5.34 10.05 -11.53
C PHE A 222 -5.67 8.78 -10.74
N ILE A 223 -5.15 7.62 -11.14
CA ILE A 223 -5.34 6.35 -10.41
C ILE A 223 -4.79 6.47 -8.98
N PHE A 224 -3.54 6.91 -8.83
CA PHE A 224 -2.91 7.07 -7.52
C PHE A 224 -3.63 8.12 -6.66
N SER A 225 -4.05 9.23 -7.26
CA SER A 225 -4.81 10.27 -6.56
C SER A 225 -6.07 9.71 -5.89
N MET A 226 -6.75 8.74 -6.51
CA MET A 226 -7.95 8.11 -5.92
C MET A 226 -7.66 7.23 -4.71
N ASN A 227 -6.41 6.80 -4.50
CA ASN A 227 -6.02 5.95 -3.36
C ASN A 227 -6.44 6.55 -2.01
N GLY A 228 -6.27 7.86 -1.84
CA GLY A 228 -6.61 8.55 -0.59
C GLY A 228 -8.07 8.37 -0.18
N ILE A 229 -8.99 8.43 -1.15
CA ILE A 229 -10.42 8.25 -0.94
C ILE A 229 -10.77 6.77 -0.84
N ILE A 230 -10.31 5.94 -1.79
CA ILE A 230 -10.65 4.50 -1.84
C ILE A 230 -10.17 3.78 -0.58
N ALA A 231 -8.93 4.01 -0.14
CA ALA A 231 -8.39 3.41 1.08
C ALA A 231 -9.17 3.83 2.33
N SER A 232 -9.43 5.12 2.48
CA SER A 232 -10.15 5.65 3.65
C SER A 232 -11.60 5.14 3.70
N CYS A 233 -12.31 5.23 2.58
CA CYS A 233 -13.74 4.88 2.52
C CYS A 233 -13.96 3.37 2.62
N SER A 234 -13.17 2.56 1.90
CA SER A 234 -13.30 1.10 1.96
C SER A 234 -12.93 0.55 3.34
N ASN A 235 -11.86 1.06 3.97
CA ASN A 235 -11.48 0.61 5.31
C ASN A 235 -12.56 0.98 6.35
N ALA A 236 -13.07 2.21 6.30
CA ALA A 236 -14.15 2.63 7.19
C ALA A 236 -15.44 1.82 6.96
N ALA A 237 -15.83 1.63 5.70
CA ALA A 237 -17.03 0.88 5.34
C ALA A 237 -16.93 -0.60 5.74
N ALA A 238 -15.77 -1.25 5.55
CA ALA A 238 -15.51 -2.62 6.00
C ALA A 238 -15.60 -2.75 7.51
N LEU A 239 -14.96 -1.84 8.27
CA LEU A 239 -14.98 -1.85 9.73
C LEU A 239 -16.37 -1.56 10.32
N ASN A 240 -17.25 -0.86 9.59
CA ASN A 240 -18.63 -0.64 10.00
C ASN A 240 -19.51 -1.90 9.84
N GLN A 241 -19.07 -2.92 9.12
CA GLN A 241 -19.82 -4.18 8.98
C GLN A 241 -19.54 -5.17 10.12
N VAL A 242 -18.53 -4.92 10.96
CA VAL A 242 -18.09 -5.86 11.99
C VAL A 242 -18.36 -5.34 13.40
N PRO A 243 -18.68 -6.23 14.36
CA PRO A 243 -18.80 -5.87 15.77
C PRO A 243 -17.54 -5.19 16.31
N GLN A 244 -17.69 -4.29 17.30
CA GLN A 244 -16.58 -3.53 17.89
C GLN A 244 -15.44 -4.42 18.40
N GLU A 245 -15.78 -5.53 19.05
CA GLU A 245 -14.84 -6.55 19.56
C GLU A 245 -14.00 -7.23 18.46
N MET A 246 -14.47 -7.21 17.20
CA MET A 246 -13.79 -7.83 16.06
C MET A 246 -13.03 -6.83 15.18
N LYS A 247 -13.16 -5.50 15.43
CA LYS A 247 -12.53 -4.47 14.59
C LYS A 247 -11.02 -4.56 14.50
N GLY A 248 -10.34 -4.93 15.59
CA GLY A 248 -8.88 -5.13 15.57
C GLY A 248 -8.48 -6.25 14.60
N ARG A 249 -9.16 -7.39 14.67
CA ARG A 249 -8.95 -8.54 13.77
C ARG A 249 -9.33 -8.20 12.33
N ALA A 250 -10.43 -7.49 12.13
CA ALA A 250 -10.87 -7.01 10.83
C ALA A 250 -9.84 -6.07 10.17
N ASN A 251 -9.30 -5.11 10.92
CA ASN A 251 -8.27 -4.20 10.42
C ASN A 251 -6.96 -4.93 10.07
N ALA A 252 -6.57 -5.94 10.85
CA ALA A 252 -5.43 -6.79 10.54
C ALA A 252 -5.63 -7.59 9.24
N LEU A 253 -6.83 -8.14 9.02
CA LEU A 253 -7.16 -8.85 7.78
C LEU A 253 -7.18 -7.92 6.56
N ILE A 254 -7.79 -6.73 6.69
CA ILE A 254 -7.77 -5.70 5.64
C ILE A 254 -6.32 -5.36 5.28
N GLY A 255 -5.48 -5.04 6.26
CA GLY A 255 -4.08 -4.69 6.02
C GLY A 255 -3.28 -5.84 5.40
N SER A 256 -3.50 -7.07 5.85
CA SER A 256 -2.84 -8.27 5.29
C SER A 256 -3.18 -8.46 3.82
N LEU A 257 -4.46 -8.37 3.45
CA LEU A 257 -4.88 -8.49 2.05
C LEU A 257 -4.40 -7.28 1.24
N GLN A 258 -4.53 -6.06 1.76
CA GLN A 258 -4.11 -4.84 1.09
C GLN A 258 -2.61 -4.87 0.74
N TYR A 259 -1.73 -5.09 1.71
CA TYR A 259 -0.29 -5.08 1.49
C TYR A 259 0.24 -6.40 0.90
N GLY A 260 -0.35 -7.54 1.27
CA GLY A 260 0.04 -8.86 0.77
C GLY A 260 -0.36 -9.10 -0.69
N SER A 261 -1.37 -8.39 -1.19
CA SER A 261 -1.86 -8.53 -2.56
C SER A 261 -0.82 -8.24 -3.65
N GLY A 262 0.28 -7.55 -3.32
CA GLY A 262 1.37 -7.27 -4.25
C GLY A 262 1.97 -8.52 -4.89
N ILE A 263 1.92 -9.68 -4.21
CA ILE A 263 2.35 -10.97 -4.76
C ILE A 263 1.60 -11.31 -6.05
N VAL A 264 0.30 -11.03 -6.13
CA VAL A 264 -0.52 -11.34 -7.31
C VAL A 264 -0.02 -10.55 -8.51
N SER A 265 0.11 -9.23 -8.36
CA SER A 265 0.59 -8.37 -9.44
C SER A 265 2.03 -8.70 -9.88
N SER A 266 2.91 -8.99 -8.91
CA SER A 266 4.31 -9.32 -9.18
C SER A 266 4.44 -10.66 -9.90
N ALA A 267 3.67 -11.66 -9.48
CA ALA A 267 3.64 -12.98 -10.13
C ALA A 267 3.09 -12.88 -11.55
N MET A 268 2.01 -12.12 -11.77
CA MET A 268 1.45 -11.92 -13.11
C MET A 268 2.45 -11.21 -14.03
N LEU A 269 3.11 -10.14 -13.56
CA LEU A 269 4.15 -9.46 -14.35
C LEU A 269 5.35 -10.38 -14.66
N ALA A 270 5.73 -11.25 -13.73
CA ALA A 270 6.82 -12.20 -13.93
C ALA A 270 6.46 -13.34 -14.90
N LEU A 271 5.20 -13.78 -14.92
CA LEU A 271 4.73 -14.83 -15.82
C LEU A 271 4.53 -14.33 -17.26
N PHE A 272 4.07 -13.09 -17.40
CA PHE A 272 3.84 -12.48 -18.70
C PHE A 272 4.90 -11.40 -18.98
N THR A 273 6.17 -11.78 -19.05
CA THR A 273 7.25 -10.84 -19.39
C THR A 273 7.10 -10.32 -20.82
N THR A 274 6.95 -9.00 -20.97
CA THR A 274 6.95 -8.33 -22.28
C THR A 274 7.92 -7.17 -22.34
N THR A 275 8.31 -6.81 -23.56
CA THR A 275 9.09 -5.60 -23.83
C THR A 275 8.27 -4.32 -23.81
N THR A 276 6.94 -4.38 -23.64
CA THR A 276 6.05 -3.22 -23.69
C THR A 276 5.31 -2.98 -22.37
N PRO A 277 4.81 -1.75 -22.11
CA PRO A 277 4.01 -1.42 -20.92
C PRO A 277 2.61 -2.06 -20.87
N LEU A 278 2.20 -2.79 -21.92
CA LEU A 278 0.83 -3.26 -22.13
C LEU A 278 0.35 -4.20 -21.03
N ILE A 279 1.21 -5.06 -20.52
CA ILE A 279 0.81 -6.05 -19.51
C ILE A 279 0.60 -5.39 -18.15
N MET A 280 1.45 -4.43 -17.80
CA MET A 280 1.26 -3.61 -16.61
C MET A 280 -0.08 -2.88 -16.70
N SER A 281 -0.40 -2.24 -17.82
CA SER A 281 -1.67 -1.53 -17.99
C SER A 281 -2.87 -2.46 -18.01
N ALA A 282 -2.77 -3.66 -18.60
CA ALA A 282 -3.83 -4.66 -18.59
C ALA A 282 -4.13 -5.18 -17.18
N ILE A 283 -3.10 -5.49 -16.39
CA ILE A 283 -3.25 -5.90 -14.99
C ILE A 283 -3.94 -4.78 -14.20
N ILE A 284 -3.45 -3.54 -14.32
CA ILE A 284 -4.05 -2.37 -13.67
C ILE A 284 -5.53 -2.23 -14.06
N PHE A 285 -5.84 -2.31 -15.35
CA PHE A 285 -7.22 -2.21 -15.85
C PHE A 285 -8.14 -3.27 -15.24
N VAL A 286 -7.74 -4.54 -15.29
CA VAL A 286 -8.57 -5.65 -14.77
C VAL A 286 -8.86 -5.48 -13.28
N PHE A 287 -7.84 -5.17 -12.47
CA PHE A 287 -8.04 -5.05 -11.03
C PHE A 287 -8.74 -3.76 -10.61
N ILE A 288 -8.54 -2.66 -11.33
CA ILE A 288 -9.34 -1.44 -11.10
C ILE A 288 -10.80 -1.67 -11.52
N PHE A 289 -11.05 -2.41 -12.60
CA PHE A 289 -12.41 -2.81 -12.98
C PHE A 289 -13.08 -3.67 -11.89
N LEU A 290 -12.37 -4.65 -11.33
CA LEU A 290 -12.87 -5.45 -10.20
C LEU A 290 -13.12 -4.61 -8.95
N CYS A 291 -12.25 -3.63 -8.66
CA CYS A 291 -12.46 -2.66 -7.58
C CYS A 291 -13.75 -1.85 -7.79
N TRP A 292 -13.95 -1.34 -9.01
CA TRP A 292 -15.14 -0.58 -9.40
C TRP A 292 -16.41 -1.41 -9.33
N LEU A 293 -16.37 -2.65 -9.84
CA LEU A 293 -17.48 -3.59 -9.76
C LEU A 293 -17.84 -3.90 -8.30
N ALA A 294 -16.83 -4.17 -7.46
CA ALA A 294 -17.03 -4.42 -6.02
C ALA A 294 -17.65 -3.21 -5.32
N ALA A 295 -17.27 -1.97 -5.70
CA ALA A 295 -17.88 -0.75 -5.16
C ALA A 295 -19.33 -0.56 -5.65
N TYR A 296 -19.62 -0.85 -6.92
CA TYR A 296 -20.94 -0.63 -7.51
C TYR A 296 -21.98 -1.66 -7.03
N LEU A 297 -21.58 -2.91 -6.83
CA LEU A 297 -22.42 -3.99 -6.28
C LEU A 297 -22.75 -3.83 -4.77
N ASN A 298 -22.33 -2.72 -4.16
CA ASN A 298 -22.70 -2.32 -2.80
C ASN A 298 -23.85 -1.31 -2.74
N LYS A 299 -24.39 -0.86 -3.88
CA LYS A 299 -25.71 -0.22 -3.94
C LYS A 299 -26.82 -1.23 -3.65
#